data_AF-A0A2V7KAK5-F1
#
_entry.id   AF-A0A2V7KAK5-F1
#
_cell.length_a   1.000
_cell.length_b   1.000
_cell.length_c   1.000
_cell.angle_alpha   90.00
_cell.angle_beta   90.00
_cell.angle_gamma   90.00
#
_symmetry.space_group_name_H-M   'P 1'
#
loop_
_entity.id
_entity.type
_entity.pdbx_description
1 polymer ?
#
loop_
_entity_poly.entity_id
_entity_poly.type
_entity_poly.pdbx_seq_one_letter_code
_entity_poly.pdbx_strand_id
1 'polypeptide(L)'
;MRRPAYAIPAGLLIVLGVLAIILPGRSRAARERGRELLSRATTLADSGRYGEAYAALTQAERALPGDSGVARLMPKVADVLTVTSAPPGARVYLERFVAESAAQRPDSVLLGETPIRARRMARGDYRAVIAKDGFVPFTTMTATYGSRPRLSGLRNEPITIDVRLFPADSAPVDMVYVPGGVYHLAGPAMPLGLEARLDDFWIDKYEVSNEQYQAFVTGGGYRRAELQGFADRSGMPGPRGWTGQEYPQGRRRYPVTDVSWVEAAAYCAARGKRLPTVFEWEKAARNGATAPGEGQMMPWGYGRPGDATSLRANFGSSGSQPVDAYPFGISIWGAYNMAGNVKEWTANPVQGGYGVTGGSWEDPIYMYP
;
A
#
# COMPACT_ATOMS: atom_id res chain seq x y z
N MET A 1 57.56 -54.99 15.82
CA MET A 1 56.55 -54.00 15.38
C MET A 1 56.61 -52.79 16.30
N ARG A 2 57.15 -51.65 15.83
CA ARG A 2 57.22 -50.38 16.60
C ARG A 2 55.96 -49.56 16.29
N ARG A 3 55.18 -49.18 17.31
CA ARG A 3 54.07 -48.22 17.19
C ARG A 3 54.65 -46.80 17.09
N PRO A 4 54.20 -45.95 16.15
CA PRO A 4 54.62 -44.55 16.13
C PRO A 4 53.96 -43.82 17.30
N ALA A 5 54.76 -43.20 18.16
CA ALA A 5 54.29 -42.32 19.22
C ALA A 5 54.06 -40.92 18.62
N TYR A 6 52.79 -40.55 18.44
CA TYR A 6 52.41 -39.20 18.06
C TYR A 6 52.64 -38.28 19.26
N ALA A 7 53.78 -37.58 19.30
CA ALA A 7 54.00 -36.50 20.24
C ALA A 7 53.19 -35.29 19.77
N ILE A 8 52.07 -35.01 20.45
CA ILE A 8 51.35 -33.74 20.25
C ILE A 8 52.27 -32.64 20.80
N PRO A 9 52.72 -31.67 19.99
CA PRO A 9 53.61 -30.62 20.46
C PRO A 9 52.91 -29.82 21.56
N ALA A 10 53.60 -29.58 22.69
CA ALA A 10 53.03 -28.96 23.90
C ALA A 10 52.33 -27.61 23.63
N GLY A 11 52.75 -26.86 22.60
CA GLY A 11 52.08 -25.64 22.16
C GLY A 11 50.65 -25.86 21.66
N LEU A 12 50.34 -27.00 21.03
CA LEU A 12 48.98 -27.35 20.61
C LEU A 12 48.08 -27.66 21.82
N LEU A 13 48.60 -28.30 22.86
CA LEU A 13 47.86 -28.56 24.10
C LEU A 13 47.57 -27.27 24.88
N ILE A 14 48.50 -26.31 24.90
CA ILE A 14 48.28 -24.99 25.50
C ILE A 14 47.22 -24.21 24.73
N VAL A 15 47.29 -24.20 23.40
CA VAL A 15 46.27 -23.55 22.55
C VAL A 15 44.89 -24.20 22.73
N LEU A 16 44.82 -25.53 22.75
CA LEU A 16 43.57 -26.27 23.01
C LEU A 16 43.04 -26.02 24.43
N GLY A 17 43.89 -25.94 25.45
CA GLY A 17 43.50 -25.63 26.83
C GLY A 17 42.98 -24.20 27.00
N VAL A 18 43.63 -23.22 26.36
CA VAL A 18 43.19 -21.82 26.35
C VAL A 18 41.87 -21.68 25.57
N LEU A 19 41.72 -22.33 24.41
CA LEU A 19 40.46 -22.40 23.66
C LEU A 19 39.36 -23.07 24.49
N ALA A 20 39.67 -24.13 25.24
CA ALA A 20 38.71 -24.84 26.10
C ALA A 20 38.21 -24.01 27.28
N ILE A 21 38.93 -22.97 27.70
CA ILE A 21 38.51 -22.04 28.77
C ILE A 21 37.77 -20.83 28.17
N ILE A 22 38.24 -20.30 27.04
CA ILE A 22 37.71 -19.09 26.43
C ILE A 22 36.40 -19.35 25.66
N LEU A 23 36.30 -20.47 24.92
CA LEU A 23 35.11 -20.79 24.11
C LEU A 23 33.84 -20.96 24.96
N PRO A 24 33.85 -21.66 26.11
CA PRO A 24 32.66 -21.77 26.96
C PRO A 24 32.26 -20.43 27.59
N GLY A 25 33.21 -19.60 28.01
CA GLY A 25 32.95 -18.26 28.56
C GLY A 25 32.31 -17.31 27.55
N ARG A 26 32.83 -17.28 26.32
CA ARG A 26 32.24 -16.51 25.21
C ARG A 26 30.86 -17.03 24.82
N SER A 27 30.68 -18.36 24.81
CA SER A 27 29.37 -18.98 24.54
C SER A 27 28.34 -18.65 25.62
N ARG A 28 28.74 -18.63 26.89
CA ARG A 28 27.87 -18.27 28.01
C ARG A 28 27.43 -16.82 27.96
N ALA A 29 28.38 -15.89 27.81
CA ALA A 29 28.08 -14.46 27.69
C ALA A 29 27.21 -14.15 26.45
N ALA A 30 27.45 -14.84 25.33
CA ALA A 30 26.61 -14.71 24.13
C ALA A 30 25.16 -15.17 24.39
N ARG A 31 24.97 -16.31 25.07
CA ARG A 31 23.63 -16.79 25.45
C ARG A 31 22.92 -15.88 26.43
N GLU A 32 23.64 -15.30 27.40
CA GLU A 32 23.08 -14.33 28.35
C GLU A 32 22.57 -13.08 27.61
N ARG A 33 23.38 -12.50 26.72
CA ARG A 33 22.94 -11.41 25.83
C ARG A 33 21.77 -11.82 24.93
N GLY A 34 21.76 -13.03 24.41
CA GLY A 34 20.65 -13.57 23.63
C GLY A 34 19.34 -13.60 24.41
N ARG A 35 19.38 -13.97 25.70
CA ARG A 35 18.20 -13.98 26.58
C ARG A 35 17.71 -12.58 26.89
N GLU A 36 18.62 -11.63 27.10
CA GLU A 36 18.28 -10.22 27.29
C GLU A 36 17.59 -9.65 26.04
N LEU A 37 18.13 -9.93 24.84
CA LEU A 37 17.53 -9.52 23.57
C LEU A 37 16.16 -10.16 23.34
N LEU A 38 15.97 -11.44 23.70
CA LEU A 38 14.67 -12.10 23.63
C LEU A 38 13.64 -11.44 24.58
N SER A 39 14.07 -11.11 25.81
CA SER A 39 13.22 -10.40 26.78
C SER A 39 12.81 -9.03 26.23
N ARG A 40 13.78 -8.24 25.75
CA ARG A 40 13.53 -6.94 25.11
C ARG A 40 12.60 -7.06 23.90
N ALA A 41 12.82 -8.06 23.04
CA ALA A 41 11.96 -8.30 21.88
C ALA A 41 10.51 -8.61 22.29
N THR A 42 10.31 -9.32 23.41
CA THR A 42 8.98 -9.61 23.95
C THR A 42 8.28 -8.31 24.38
N THR A 43 8.94 -7.46 25.18
CA THR A 43 8.39 -6.16 25.59
C THR A 43 8.08 -5.24 24.41
N LEU A 44 8.95 -5.22 23.40
CA LEU A 44 8.71 -4.45 22.17
C LEU A 44 7.52 -4.99 21.37
N ALA A 45 7.37 -6.31 21.29
CA ALA A 45 6.24 -6.93 20.60
C ALA A 45 4.91 -6.63 21.31
N ASP A 46 4.88 -6.70 22.64
CA ASP A 46 3.69 -6.43 23.44
C ASP A 46 3.25 -4.95 23.38
N SER A 47 4.19 -4.04 23.05
CA SER A 47 3.91 -2.61 22.81
C SER A 47 3.64 -2.28 21.34
N GLY A 48 3.52 -3.27 20.45
CA GLY A 48 3.25 -3.07 19.01
C GLY A 48 4.45 -2.60 18.19
N ARG A 49 5.65 -2.48 18.79
CA ARG A 49 6.89 -2.04 18.13
C ARG A 49 7.56 -3.19 17.38
N TYR A 50 6.83 -3.79 16.45
CA TYR A 50 7.24 -5.02 15.75
C TYR A 50 8.54 -4.89 14.94
N GLY A 51 8.82 -3.71 14.39
CA GLY A 51 10.08 -3.42 13.69
C GLY A 51 11.31 -3.66 14.57
N GLU A 52 11.30 -3.07 15.76
CA GLU A 52 12.39 -3.18 16.73
C GLU A 52 12.42 -4.54 17.42
N ALA A 53 11.24 -5.11 17.70
CA ALA A 53 11.12 -6.45 18.24
C ALA A 53 11.78 -7.48 17.30
N TYR A 54 11.51 -7.39 15.99
CA TYR A 54 12.14 -8.25 14.99
C TYR A 54 13.66 -8.08 14.92
N ALA A 55 14.15 -6.84 14.96
CA ALA A 55 15.58 -6.56 14.93
C ALA A 55 16.31 -7.16 16.14
N ALA A 56 15.75 -6.99 17.35
CA ALA A 56 16.27 -7.60 18.57
C ALA A 56 16.19 -9.13 18.53
N LEU A 57 15.07 -9.68 18.07
CA LEU A 57 14.86 -11.13 18.01
C LEU A 57 15.76 -11.82 16.98
N THR A 58 16.05 -11.17 15.86
CA THR A 58 16.99 -11.69 14.85
C THR A 58 18.41 -11.78 15.42
N GLN A 59 18.81 -10.85 16.29
CA GLN A 59 20.08 -10.94 17.02
C GLN A 59 20.04 -12.03 18.09
N ALA A 60 18.92 -12.17 18.82
CA ALA A 60 18.72 -13.23 19.79
C ALA A 60 18.79 -14.63 19.15
N GLU A 61 18.18 -14.85 17.99
CA GLU A 61 18.19 -16.12 17.25
C GLU A 61 19.62 -16.59 16.92
N ARG A 62 20.51 -15.66 16.55
CA ARG A 62 21.93 -15.96 16.30
C ARG A 62 22.67 -16.41 17.56
N ALA A 63 22.31 -15.84 18.71
CA ALA A 63 22.91 -16.15 20.00
C ALA A 63 22.27 -17.39 20.69
N LEU A 64 21.04 -17.72 20.33
CA LEU A 64 20.22 -18.79 20.89
C LEU A 64 19.64 -19.71 19.77
N PRO A 65 20.47 -20.44 19.01
CA PRO A 65 19.96 -21.29 17.94
C PRO A 65 19.04 -22.40 18.49
N GLY A 66 17.84 -22.54 17.91
CA GLY A 66 16.86 -23.55 18.31
C GLY A 66 16.08 -23.24 19.60
N ASP A 67 16.22 -22.05 20.17
CA ASP A 67 15.50 -21.66 21.38
C ASP A 67 13.99 -21.56 21.15
N SER A 68 13.21 -22.17 22.05
CA SER A 68 11.75 -22.26 21.94
C SER A 68 11.03 -20.92 22.14
N GLY A 69 11.63 -19.98 22.88
CA GLY A 69 11.12 -18.63 23.05
C GLY A 69 11.26 -17.83 21.77
N VAL A 70 12.42 -17.91 21.11
CA VAL A 70 12.65 -17.32 19.79
C VAL A 70 11.67 -17.90 18.77
N ALA A 71 11.54 -19.23 18.70
CA ALA A 71 10.64 -19.90 17.77
C ALA A 71 9.16 -19.51 17.98
N ARG A 72 8.75 -19.27 19.23
CA ARG A 72 7.39 -18.85 19.59
C ARG A 72 7.12 -17.38 19.30
N LEU A 73 8.11 -16.50 19.51
CA LEU A 73 7.95 -15.07 19.30
C LEU A 73 8.10 -14.67 17.83
N MET A 74 8.92 -15.39 17.06
CA MET A 74 9.24 -15.01 15.67
C MET A 74 8.00 -14.83 14.79
N PRO A 75 6.99 -15.74 14.78
CA PRO A 75 5.78 -15.52 14.00
C PRO A 75 4.99 -14.29 14.45
N LYS A 76 5.09 -13.85 15.71
CA LYS A 76 4.35 -12.66 16.18
C LYS A 76 4.93 -11.35 15.66
N VAL A 77 6.22 -11.33 15.34
CA VAL A 77 6.96 -10.11 15.00
C VAL A 77 7.50 -10.09 13.57
N ALA A 78 7.29 -11.16 12.81
CA ALA A 78 7.78 -11.30 11.45
C ALA A 78 6.68 -11.72 10.48
N ASP A 79 6.76 -11.19 9.27
CA ASP A 79 6.01 -11.65 8.10
C ASP A 79 6.96 -12.32 7.10
N VAL A 80 6.39 -13.08 6.18
CA VAL A 80 7.12 -13.77 5.12
C VAL A 80 6.61 -13.28 3.78
N LEU A 81 7.49 -12.71 2.96
CA LEU A 81 7.15 -12.12 1.67
C LEU A 81 7.71 -12.96 0.51
N THR A 82 6.86 -13.22 -0.48
CA THR A 82 7.24 -13.75 -1.79
C THR A 82 6.82 -12.75 -2.86
N VAL A 83 7.74 -12.44 -3.78
CA VAL A 83 7.48 -11.51 -4.89
C VAL A 83 7.91 -12.14 -6.21
N THR A 84 6.98 -12.24 -7.15
CA THR A 84 7.21 -12.66 -8.53
C THR A 84 6.81 -11.54 -9.47
N SER A 85 7.51 -11.43 -10.60
CA SER A 85 7.13 -10.51 -11.66
C SER A 85 7.29 -11.13 -13.04
N ALA A 86 6.46 -10.66 -13.97
CA ALA A 86 6.59 -10.91 -15.40
C ALA A 86 6.86 -9.57 -16.12
N PRO A 87 8.04 -9.38 -16.75
CA PRO A 87 9.20 -10.28 -16.75
C PRO A 87 9.92 -10.35 -15.39
N PRO A 88 10.75 -11.39 -15.13
CA PRO A 88 11.55 -11.50 -13.92
C PRO A 88 12.71 -10.49 -13.90
N GLY A 89 13.43 -10.40 -12.78
CA GLY A 89 14.53 -9.46 -12.58
C GLY A 89 14.05 -8.03 -12.41
N ALA A 90 12.92 -7.83 -11.74
CA ALA A 90 12.45 -6.52 -11.30
C ALA A 90 12.97 -6.24 -9.88
N ARG A 91 13.49 -5.04 -9.64
CA ARG A 91 13.96 -4.60 -8.33
C ARG A 91 12.75 -4.36 -7.42
N VAL A 92 12.80 -4.92 -6.22
CA VAL A 92 11.75 -4.78 -5.21
C VAL A 92 12.26 -3.89 -4.08
N TYR A 93 11.59 -2.77 -3.88
CA TYR A 93 11.85 -1.84 -2.78
C TYR A 93 10.72 -1.92 -1.77
N LEU A 94 11.06 -1.85 -0.49
CA LEU A 94 10.10 -1.79 0.61
C LEU A 94 10.28 -0.50 1.40
N GLU A 95 9.17 0.18 1.64
CA GLU A 95 9.06 1.35 2.52
C GLU A 95 8.13 0.98 3.66
N ARG A 96 8.62 1.01 4.90
CA ARG A 96 7.83 0.68 6.09
C ARG A 96 6.97 1.87 6.49
N PHE A 97 5.69 1.63 6.80
CA PHE A 97 4.87 2.62 7.47
C PHE A 97 5.27 2.75 8.95
N VAL A 98 5.58 3.96 9.37
CA VAL A 98 5.84 4.34 10.77
C VAL A 98 5.07 5.61 11.03
N ALA A 99 4.08 5.56 11.92
CA ALA A 99 3.15 6.68 12.13
C ALA A 99 3.87 7.96 12.57
N GLU A 100 4.88 7.82 13.44
CA GLU A 100 5.67 8.93 13.97
C GLU A 100 6.52 9.63 12.89
N SER A 101 6.85 8.94 11.80
CA SER A 101 7.65 9.47 10.69
C SER A 101 6.89 9.50 9.37
N ALA A 102 5.57 9.34 9.36
CA ALA A 102 4.77 9.27 8.12
C ALA A 102 4.83 10.57 7.30
N ALA A 103 5.13 11.70 7.94
CA ALA A 103 5.36 12.99 7.30
C ALA A 103 6.74 13.11 6.62
N GLN A 104 7.66 12.20 6.91
CA GLN A 104 8.99 12.12 6.30
C GLN A 104 8.99 11.01 5.25
N ARG A 105 9.73 11.22 4.15
CA ARG A 105 9.83 10.21 3.10
C ARG A 105 10.51 8.97 3.71
N PRO A 106 9.86 7.80 3.76
CA PRO A 106 10.42 6.64 4.43
C PRO A 106 11.70 6.19 3.74
N ASP A 107 12.62 5.60 4.51
CA ASP A 107 13.76 4.90 3.94
C ASP A 107 13.25 3.75 3.06
N SER A 108 13.54 3.87 1.76
CA SER A 108 13.24 2.84 0.78
C SER A 108 14.39 1.83 0.75
N VAL A 109 14.11 0.58 1.11
CA VAL A 109 15.12 -0.48 1.20
C VAL A 109 15.00 -1.42 0.00
N LEU A 110 16.08 -1.59 -0.75
CA LEU A 110 16.16 -2.62 -1.79
C LEU A 110 16.16 -4.01 -1.15
N LEU A 111 15.10 -4.78 -1.42
CA LEU A 111 14.95 -6.15 -0.94
C LEU A 111 15.72 -7.16 -1.81
N GLY A 112 15.77 -6.90 -3.12
CA GLY A 112 16.41 -7.75 -4.12
C GLY A 112 15.72 -7.66 -5.47
N GLU A 113 15.92 -8.67 -6.30
CA GLU A 113 15.28 -8.81 -7.62
C GLU A 113 14.35 -10.03 -7.66
N THR A 114 13.26 -9.93 -8.43
CA THR A 114 12.31 -11.03 -8.59
C THR A 114 12.91 -12.21 -9.38
N PRO A 115 12.60 -13.47 -9.01
CA PRO A 115 11.71 -13.87 -7.93
C PRO A 115 12.38 -13.83 -6.54
N ILE A 116 11.72 -13.20 -5.58
CA ILE A 116 12.08 -13.24 -4.16
C ILE A 116 11.23 -14.32 -3.48
N ARG A 117 11.85 -15.33 -2.87
CA ARG A 117 11.15 -16.47 -2.25
C ARG A 117 11.21 -16.39 -0.73
N ALA A 118 10.05 -16.46 -0.07
CA ALA A 118 9.89 -16.67 1.37
C ALA A 118 10.83 -15.81 2.25
N ARG A 119 10.97 -14.53 1.91
CA ARG A 119 11.84 -13.60 2.60
C ARG A 119 11.19 -13.16 3.91
N ARG A 120 11.80 -13.53 5.03
CA ARG A 120 11.38 -13.06 6.36
C ARG A 120 11.70 -11.57 6.51
N MET A 121 10.74 -10.82 7.03
CA MET A 121 10.85 -9.38 7.29
C MET A 121 10.12 -9.03 8.58
N ALA A 122 10.43 -7.86 9.16
CA ALA A 122 9.73 -7.40 10.35
C ALA A 122 8.24 -7.20 10.03
N ARG A 123 7.35 -7.52 10.97
CA ARG A 123 5.91 -7.38 10.81
C ARG A 123 5.45 -5.94 10.72
N GLY A 124 4.57 -5.62 9.77
CA GLY A 124 3.94 -4.32 9.65
C GLY A 124 3.51 -4.02 8.22
N ASP A 125 2.99 -2.82 8.01
CA ASP A 125 2.56 -2.38 6.69
C ASP A 125 3.74 -1.80 5.92
N TYR A 126 3.86 -2.23 4.67
CA TYR A 126 4.85 -1.70 3.75
C TYR A 126 4.18 -1.28 2.45
N ARG A 127 4.74 -0.24 1.87
CA ARG A 127 4.57 0.08 0.47
C ARG A 127 5.67 -0.63 -0.30
N ALA A 128 5.29 -1.55 -1.18
CA ALA A 128 6.20 -2.27 -2.05
C ALA A 128 6.23 -1.61 -3.43
N VAL A 129 7.42 -1.29 -3.93
CA VAL A 129 7.64 -0.77 -5.29
C VAL A 129 8.43 -1.80 -6.09
N ILE A 130 7.82 -2.33 -7.14
CA ILE A 130 8.42 -3.31 -8.05
C ILE A 130 8.74 -2.58 -9.35
N ALA A 131 10.02 -2.38 -9.63
CA ALA A 131 10.50 -1.56 -10.73
C ALA A 131 11.46 -2.33 -11.65
N LYS A 132 11.29 -2.14 -12.95
CA LYS A 132 12.20 -2.67 -13.97
C LYS A 132 12.37 -1.64 -15.06
N ASP A 133 13.60 -1.45 -15.52
CA ASP A 133 13.93 -0.47 -16.54
C ASP A 133 13.15 -0.79 -17.84
N GLY A 134 12.52 0.24 -18.43
CA GLY A 134 11.62 0.10 -19.59
C GLY A 134 10.18 -0.27 -19.27
N PHE A 135 9.82 -0.49 -17.99
CA PHE A 135 8.47 -0.85 -17.55
C PHE A 135 7.91 0.18 -16.56
N VAL A 136 6.59 0.30 -16.51
CA VAL A 136 5.90 1.09 -15.48
C VAL A 136 6.12 0.44 -14.11
N PRO A 137 6.61 1.16 -13.09
CA PRO A 137 6.72 0.62 -11.74
C PRO A 137 5.36 0.26 -11.16
N PHE A 138 5.23 -0.94 -10.62
CA PHE A 138 4.05 -1.35 -9.86
C PHE A 138 4.24 -1.00 -8.39
N THR A 139 3.25 -0.36 -7.78
CA THR A 139 3.27 -0.03 -6.35
C THR A 139 2.05 -0.64 -5.68
N THR A 140 2.25 -1.33 -4.55
CA THR A 140 1.16 -1.95 -3.80
C THR A 140 1.42 -1.88 -2.30
N MET A 141 0.37 -2.06 -1.50
CA MET A 141 0.48 -2.29 -0.06
C MET A 141 0.70 -3.77 0.22
N THR A 142 1.68 -4.10 1.06
CA THR A 142 1.85 -5.44 1.61
C THR A 142 0.84 -5.68 2.72
N ALA A 143 -0.46 -5.66 2.40
CA ALA A 143 -1.49 -5.79 3.40
C ALA A 143 -1.50 -7.22 3.96
N THR A 144 -1.14 -7.38 5.23
CA THR A 144 -1.21 -8.67 5.97
C THR A 144 -2.66 -9.15 6.19
N TYR A 145 -3.67 -8.40 5.71
CA TYR A 145 -5.10 -8.65 5.91
C TYR A 145 -5.94 -8.72 4.61
N GLY A 146 -5.32 -8.86 3.44
CA GLY A 146 -6.00 -8.76 2.13
C GLY A 146 -6.65 -10.04 1.57
N SER A 147 -6.60 -11.19 2.27
CA SER A 147 -6.99 -12.48 1.68
C SER A 147 -8.28 -13.05 2.27
N ARG A 148 -9.45 -12.52 1.87
CA ARG A 148 -10.81 -13.05 2.15
C ARG A 148 -11.19 -13.14 3.66
N PRO A 149 -12.47 -13.02 4.03
CA PRO A 149 -12.87 -13.20 5.41
C PRO A 149 -12.63 -14.67 5.80
N ARG A 150 -11.68 -14.94 6.70
CA ARG A 150 -11.68 -16.19 7.45
C ARG A 150 -12.00 -15.91 8.90
N LEU A 151 -13.05 -16.58 9.36
CA LEU A 151 -13.61 -16.64 10.71
C LEU A 151 -12.65 -17.14 11.82
N SER A 152 -11.34 -17.25 11.57
CA SER A 152 -10.39 -17.77 12.57
C SER A 152 -9.14 -16.90 12.62
N GLY A 153 -9.06 -16.04 13.62
CA GLY A 153 -7.80 -15.43 13.99
C GLY A 153 -6.70 -16.49 14.15
N LEU A 154 -5.44 -16.09 13.98
CA LEU A 154 -4.20 -16.78 14.40
C LEU A 154 -3.37 -17.55 13.35
N ARG A 155 -3.42 -17.25 12.03
CA ARG A 155 -2.32 -17.67 11.13
C ARG A 155 -1.86 -16.55 10.21
N ASN A 156 -0.55 -16.29 10.24
CA ASN A 156 0.12 -15.37 9.34
C ASN A 156 0.30 -16.08 7.99
N GLU A 157 -0.55 -15.79 7.03
CA GLU A 157 -0.30 -16.23 5.66
C GLU A 157 0.91 -15.48 5.09
N PRO A 158 1.77 -16.14 4.30
CA PRO A 158 2.82 -15.45 3.58
C PRO A 158 2.22 -14.38 2.66
N ILE A 159 2.78 -13.17 2.72
CA ILE A 159 2.48 -12.10 1.79
C ILE A 159 2.98 -12.54 0.42
N THR A 160 2.11 -12.55 -0.57
CA THR A 160 2.45 -12.93 -1.94
C THR A 160 2.08 -11.79 -2.88
N ILE A 161 3.07 -11.29 -3.61
CA ILE A 161 2.89 -10.32 -4.68
C ILE A 161 3.27 -11.01 -5.98
N ASP A 162 2.29 -11.18 -6.86
CA ASP A 162 2.52 -11.65 -8.22
C ASP A 162 2.06 -10.57 -9.19
N VAL A 163 2.99 -10.03 -9.97
CA VAL A 163 2.72 -8.84 -10.80
C VAL A 163 3.18 -9.01 -12.25
N ARG A 164 2.31 -8.63 -13.18
CA ARG A 164 2.69 -8.36 -14.57
C ARG A 164 3.08 -6.90 -14.70
N LEU A 165 4.31 -6.63 -15.16
CA LEU A 165 4.77 -5.30 -15.49
C LEU A 165 4.46 -4.98 -16.95
N PHE A 166 4.08 -3.74 -17.23
CA PHE A 166 3.75 -3.26 -18.56
C PHE A 166 4.86 -2.38 -19.11
N PRO A 167 5.29 -2.57 -20.38
CA PRO A 167 6.23 -1.67 -21.05
C PRO A 167 5.74 -0.22 -20.98
N ALA A 168 6.65 0.70 -20.65
CA ALA A 168 6.30 2.10 -20.38
C ALA A 168 5.72 2.84 -21.60
N ASP A 169 6.05 2.40 -22.81
CA ASP A 169 5.54 2.90 -24.09
C ASP A 169 4.14 2.39 -24.44
N SER A 170 3.72 1.27 -23.84
CA SER A 170 2.42 0.64 -24.08
C SER A 170 1.36 0.95 -23.01
N ALA A 171 1.78 1.50 -21.87
CA ALA A 171 0.91 1.76 -20.73
C ALA A 171 0.38 3.21 -20.76
N PRO A 172 -0.89 3.45 -20.43
CA PRO A 172 -1.40 4.79 -20.24
C PRO A 172 -0.65 5.52 -19.11
N VAL A 173 -0.30 6.79 -19.36
CA VAL A 173 0.40 7.64 -18.38
C VAL A 173 -0.48 7.85 -17.14
N ASP A 174 0.13 7.71 -15.97
CA ASP A 174 -0.49 7.90 -14.65
C ASP A 174 -1.78 7.10 -14.44
N MET A 175 -1.85 5.88 -14.99
CA MET A 175 -2.92 4.92 -14.72
C MET A 175 -2.38 3.63 -14.10
N VAL A 176 -3.19 2.97 -13.30
CA VAL A 176 -2.91 1.64 -12.74
C VAL A 176 -3.73 0.59 -13.47
N TYR A 177 -3.10 -0.55 -13.76
CA TYR A 177 -3.78 -1.69 -14.38
C TYR A 177 -4.51 -2.50 -13.31
N VAL A 178 -5.76 -2.84 -13.59
CA VAL A 178 -6.59 -3.69 -12.73
C VAL A 178 -7.06 -4.89 -13.56
N PRO A 179 -6.69 -6.12 -13.16
CA PRO A 179 -7.16 -7.32 -13.84
C PRO A 179 -8.69 -7.41 -13.84
N GLY A 180 -9.26 -7.85 -14.96
CA GLY A 180 -10.67 -8.14 -15.12
C GLY A 180 -11.11 -9.38 -14.36
N GLY A 181 -12.25 -9.93 -14.77
CA GLY A 181 -12.91 -11.07 -14.15
C GLY A 181 -14.22 -10.71 -13.47
N VAL A 182 -14.87 -11.74 -12.94
CA VAL A 182 -16.11 -11.62 -12.18
C VAL A 182 -15.87 -10.86 -10.88
N TYR A 183 -16.70 -9.85 -10.61
CA TYR A 183 -16.61 -9.02 -9.42
C TYR A 183 -17.97 -8.84 -8.76
N HIS A 184 -17.98 -8.96 -7.43
CA HIS A 184 -19.15 -8.70 -6.58
C HIS A 184 -18.87 -7.48 -5.72
N LEU A 185 -19.86 -6.59 -5.63
CA LEU A 185 -19.77 -5.45 -4.72
C LEU A 185 -19.75 -5.93 -3.26
N ALA A 186 -18.83 -5.40 -2.49
CA ALA A 186 -18.49 -5.86 -1.14
C ALA A 186 -18.92 -4.90 -0.02
N GLY A 187 -19.55 -3.77 -0.36
CA GLY A 187 -19.96 -2.73 0.59
C GLY A 187 -21.29 -3.03 1.31
N PRO A 188 -21.44 -2.67 2.60
CA PRO A 188 -22.68 -2.91 3.36
C PRO A 188 -23.88 -2.11 2.83
N ALA A 189 -23.64 -1.00 2.13
CA ALA A 189 -24.66 -0.20 1.48
C ALA A 189 -25.00 -0.67 0.05
N MET A 190 -24.26 -1.66 -0.48
CA MET A 190 -24.45 -2.15 -1.84
C MET A 190 -25.42 -3.33 -1.87
N PRO A 191 -26.29 -3.44 -2.89
CA PRO A 191 -27.18 -4.57 -3.03
C PRO A 191 -26.40 -5.89 -3.04
N LEU A 192 -26.70 -6.76 -2.07
CA LEU A 192 -26.08 -8.08 -1.98
C LEU A 192 -26.35 -8.87 -3.28
N GLY A 193 -25.31 -9.49 -3.82
CA GLY A 193 -25.41 -10.37 -4.99
C GLY A 193 -25.37 -9.68 -6.35
N LEU A 194 -25.15 -8.36 -6.42
CA LEU A 194 -24.92 -7.68 -7.69
C LEU A 194 -23.51 -8.00 -8.21
N GLU A 195 -23.44 -8.64 -9.38
CA GLU A 195 -22.21 -9.09 -10.03
C GLU A 195 -22.03 -8.39 -11.38
N ALA A 196 -20.78 -8.10 -11.73
CA ALA A 196 -20.40 -7.72 -13.08
C ALA A 196 -19.17 -8.52 -13.53
N ARG A 197 -19.15 -8.91 -14.81
CA ARG A 197 -17.93 -9.41 -15.47
C ARG A 197 -17.19 -8.20 -16.05
N LEU A 198 -16.01 -7.92 -15.50
CA LEU A 198 -15.16 -6.83 -15.93
C LEU A 198 -14.11 -7.34 -16.91
N ASP A 199 -13.84 -6.59 -17.97
CA ASP A 199 -12.61 -6.77 -18.74
C ASP A 199 -11.41 -6.20 -17.95
N ASP A 200 -10.20 -6.49 -18.42
CA ASP A 200 -9.03 -5.77 -17.94
C ASP A 200 -9.18 -4.28 -18.22
N PHE A 201 -8.84 -3.45 -17.25
CA PHE A 201 -8.97 -2.01 -17.40
C PHE A 201 -7.81 -1.25 -16.74
N TRP A 202 -7.70 0.00 -17.15
CA TRP A 202 -6.84 0.99 -16.52
C TRP A 202 -7.72 2.01 -15.81
N ILE A 203 -7.31 2.43 -14.63
CA ILE A 203 -7.93 3.55 -13.90
C ILE A 203 -6.86 4.56 -13.52
N ASP A 204 -7.21 5.86 -13.47
CA ASP A 204 -6.24 6.89 -13.11
C ASP A 204 -5.66 6.60 -11.72
N LYS A 205 -4.34 6.75 -11.60
CA LYS A 205 -3.60 6.52 -10.36
C LYS A 205 -3.95 7.55 -9.29
N TYR A 206 -4.37 8.74 -9.72
CA TYR A 206 -4.66 9.90 -8.91
C TYR A 206 -6.00 10.48 -9.34
N GLU A 207 -6.68 11.18 -8.43
CA GLU A 207 -7.78 12.08 -8.82
C GLU A 207 -7.27 13.11 -9.85
N VAL A 208 -8.15 13.60 -10.71
CA VAL A 208 -7.78 14.63 -11.70
C VAL A 208 -7.37 15.90 -10.97
N SER A 209 -6.12 16.32 -11.14
CA SER A 209 -5.61 17.54 -10.53
C SER A 209 -6.11 18.81 -11.23
N ASN A 210 -6.09 19.93 -10.50
CA ASN A 210 -6.41 21.24 -11.06
C ASN A 210 -5.54 21.59 -12.28
N GLU A 211 -4.25 21.26 -12.28
CA GLU A 211 -3.36 21.48 -13.42
C GLU A 211 -3.80 20.68 -14.67
N GLN A 212 -4.10 19.40 -14.49
CA GLN A 212 -4.56 18.54 -15.60
C GLN A 212 -5.89 19.04 -16.16
N TYR A 213 -6.79 19.50 -15.28
CA TYR A 213 -8.08 20.06 -15.69
C TYR A 213 -7.92 21.45 -16.33
N GLN A 214 -6.95 22.26 -15.91
CA GLN A 214 -6.68 23.56 -16.51
C GLN A 214 -6.19 23.41 -17.96
N ALA A 215 -5.42 22.38 -18.26
CA ALA A 215 -5.05 22.05 -19.64
C ALA A 215 -6.29 21.72 -20.50
N PHE A 216 -7.32 21.10 -19.93
CA PHE A 216 -8.59 20.87 -20.61
C PHE A 216 -9.36 22.19 -20.83
N VAL A 217 -9.44 23.05 -19.81
CA VAL A 217 -10.10 24.37 -19.92
C VAL A 217 -9.42 25.24 -20.99
N THR A 218 -8.11 25.43 -20.89
CA THR A 218 -7.31 26.28 -21.80
C THR A 218 -7.19 25.70 -23.20
N GLY A 219 -7.25 24.37 -23.34
CA GLY A 219 -7.40 23.68 -24.64
C GLY A 219 -8.77 23.89 -25.30
N GLY A 220 -9.68 24.62 -24.64
CA GLY A 220 -11.04 24.89 -25.13
C GLY A 220 -12.00 23.72 -24.95
N GLY A 221 -11.77 22.88 -23.94
CA GLY A 221 -12.64 21.77 -23.57
C GLY A 221 -14.09 22.19 -23.32
N TYR A 222 -14.31 23.40 -22.81
CA TYR A 222 -15.65 23.97 -22.59
C TYR A 222 -16.34 24.51 -23.85
N ARG A 223 -15.71 24.47 -25.03
CA ARG A 223 -16.39 24.78 -26.31
C ARG A 223 -17.36 23.68 -26.76
N ARG A 224 -17.33 22.54 -26.09
CA ARG A 224 -18.20 21.39 -26.34
C ARG A 224 -19.65 21.77 -26.05
N ALA A 225 -20.58 21.31 -26.88
CA ALA A 225 -21.99 21.68 -26.80
C ALA A 225 -22.62 21.27 -25.45
N GLU A 226 -22.24 20.10 -24.93
CA GLU A 226 -22.69 19.58 -23.65
C GLU A 226 -22.19 20.39 -22.43
N LEU A 227 -21.17 21.24 -22.61
CA LEU A 227 -20.61 22.09 -21.56
C LEU A 227 -21.08 23.56 -21.68
N GLN A 228 -21.99 23.86 -22.60
CA GLN A 228 -22.57 25.20 -22.68
C GLN A 228 -23.35 25.53 -21.39
N GLY A 229 -23.11 26.72 -20.85
CA GLY A 229 -23.75 27.19 -19.62
C GLY A 229 -23.01 26.84 -18.33
N PHE A 230 -21.99 25.98 -18.37
CA PHE A 230 -21.08 25.81 -17.24
C PHE A 230 -20.06 26.93 -17.21
N ALA A 231 -19.99 27.63 -16.09
CA ALA A 231 -19.12 28.78 -15.91
C ALA A 231 -18.55 28.84 -14.49
N ASP A 232 -17.39 29.45 -14.40
CA ASP A 232 -16.71 29.79 -13.16
C ASP A 232 -17.32 31.04 -12.50
N ARG A 233 -16.75 31.48 -11.38
CA ARG A 233 -17.27 32.64 -10.61
C ARG A 233 -17.24 33.97 -11.35
N SER A 234 -16.43 34.08 -12.41
CA SER A 234 -16.34 35.26 -13.28
C SER A 234 -17.27 35.19 -14.49
N GLY A 235 -18.03 34.10 -14.66
CA GLY A 235 -18.87 33.85 -15.83
C GLY A 235 -18.10 33.31 -17.03
N MET A 236 -16.82 32.96 -16.86
CA MET A 236 -15.99 32.37 -17.91
C MET A 236 -16.17 30.85 -17.92
N PRO A 237 -15.99 30.16 -19.06
CA PRO A 237 -16.14 28.70 -19.10
C PRO A 237 -15.10 27.99 -18.22
N GLY A 238 -15.56 27.19 -17.25
CA GLY A 238 -14.68 26.50 -16.30
C GLY A 238 -15.44 25.93 -15.09
N PRO A 239 -14.74 25.23 -14.17
CA PRO A 239 -15.32 24.73 -12.94
C PRO A 239 -15.93 25.84 -12.08
N ARG A 240 -17.05 25.56 -11.41
CA ARG A 240 -17.80 26.57 -10.62
C ARG A 240 -16.98 27.17 -9.47
N GLY A 241 -16.00 26.44 -8.96
CA GLY A 241 -15.12 26.88 -7.87
C GLY A 241 -14.00 27.82 -8.31
N TRP A 242 -13.74 27.95 -9.61
CA TRP A 242 -12.63 28.71 -10.19
C TRP A 242 -13.01 30.18 -10.43
N THR A 243 -12.03 31.01 -10.79
CA THR A 243 -12.24 32.42 -11.16
C THR A 243 -11.31 32.78 -12.30
N GLY A 244 -11.84 33.33 -13.40
CA GLY A 244 -11.04 33.75 -14.56
C GLY A 244 -10.34 32.59 -15.27
N GLN A 245 -10.96 31.40 -15.30
CA GLN A 245 -10.40 30.14 -15.83
C GLN A 245 -9.13 29.64 -15.10
N GLU A 246 -8.90 30.16 -13.89
CA GLU A 246 -7.77 29.81 -13.03
C GLU A 246 -8.25 29.06 -11.78
N TYR A 247 -7.53 27.99 -11.42
CA TYR A 247 -7.75 27.31 -10.14
C TYR A 247 -7.25 28.16 -8.97
N PRO A 248 -7.71 27.90 -7.72
CA PRO A 248 -7.23 28.62 -6.55
C PRO A 248 -5.70 28.54 -6.37
N GLN A 249 -5.06 29.66 -6.04
CA GLN A 249 -3.60 29.74 -5.91
C GLN A 249 -3.03 28.68 -4.96
N GLY A 250 -1.90 28.07 -5.34
CA GLY A 250 -1.25 27.02 -4.56
C GLY A 250 -1.91 25.65 -4.68
N ARG A 251 -3.01 25.50 -5.43
CA ARG A 251 -3.74 24.23 -5.57
C ARG A 251 -3.45 23.42 -6.83
N ARG A 252 -2.31 23.66 -7.47
CA ARG A 252 -1.88 22.99 -8.73
C ARG A 252 -2.06 21.46 -8.70
N ARG A 253 -1.57 20.80 -7.65
CA ARG A 253 -1.65 19.34 -7.47
C ARG A 253 -2.82 18.84 -6.61
N TYR A 254 -3.80 19.69 -6.32
CA TYR A 254 -5.01 19.28 -5.59
C TYR A 254 -6.04 18.77 -6.60
N PRO A 255 -6.96 17.88 -6.19
CA PRO A 255 -8.03 17.45 -7.08
C PRO A 255 -8.86 18.66 -7.53
N VAL A 256 -9.31 18.64 -8.78
CA VAL A 256 -10.33 19.57 -9.25
C VAL A 256 -11.64 19.27 -8.53
N THR A 257 -12.29 20.33 -8.05
CA THR A 257 -13.58 20.27 -7.35
C THR A 257 -14.62 21.11 -8.08
N ASP A 258 -15.87 21.06 -7.62
CA ASP A 258 -16.96 21.87 -8.17
C ASP A 258 -17.25 21.63 -9.66
N VAL A 259 -16.96 20.41 -10.13
CA VAL A 259 -17.29 19.92 -11.48
C VAL A 259 -18.50 19.00 -11.42
N SER A 260 -19.43 19.18 -12.34
CA SER A 260 -20.56 18.29 -12.55
C SER A 260 -20.13 16.95 -13.16
N TRP A 261 -21.04 15.98 -13.14
CA TRP A 261 -20.83 14.71 -13.84
C TRP A 261 -20.60 14.91 -15.34
N VAL A 262 -21.33 15.84 -15.97
CA VAL A 262 -21.21 16.11 -17.42
C VAL A 262 -19.83 16.68 -17.75
N GLU A 263 -19.34 17.59 -16.92
CA GLU A 263 -17.97 18.13 -17.01
C GLU A 263 -16.92 17.03 -16.85
N ALA A 264 -17.06 16.16 -15.84
CA ALA A 264 -16.15 15.03 -15.62
C ALA A 264 -16.15 14.05 -16.79
N ALA A 265 -17.32 13.67 -17.31
CA ALA A 265 -17.46 12.78 -18.45
C ALA A 265 -16.85 13.38 -19.73
N ALA A 266 -17.06 14.68 -19.98
CA ALA A 266 -16.47 15.39 -21.11
C ALA A 266 -14.95 15.48 -21.01
N TYR A 267 -14.41 15.72 -19.80
CA TYR A 267 -12.97 15.70 -19.55
C TYR A 267 -12.36 14.32 -19.86
N CYS A 268 -12.98 13.24 -19.38
CA CYS A 268 -12.54 11.88 -19.68
C CYS A 268 -12.56 11.61 -21.19
N ALA A 269 -13.66 11.92 -21.87
CA ALA A 269 -13.82 11.70 -23.30
C ALA A 269 -12.79 12.47 -24.14
N ALA A 270 -12.49 13.72 -23.76
CA ALA A 270 -11.48 14.55 -24.43
C ALA A 270 -10.06 13.95 -24.37
N ARG A 271 -9.80 13.02 -23.45
CA ARG A 271 -8.52 12.33 -23.27
C ARG A 271 -8.56 10.88 -23.75
N GLY A 272 -9.61 10.47 -24.46
CA GLY A 272 -9.82 9.08 -24.88
C GLY A 272 -10.06 8.12 -23.70
N LYS A 273 -10.52 8.64 -22.56
CA LYS A 273 -10.86 7.89 -21.35
C LYS A 273 -12.38 7.88 -21.14
N ARG A 274 -12.83 7.27 -20.05
CA ARG A 274 -14.20 7.32 -19.55
C ARG A 274 -14.22 7.32 -18.02
N LEU A 275 -15.37 7.68 -17.43
CA LEU A 275 -15.60 7.44 -16.01
C LEU A 275 -15.62 5.92 -15.72
N PRO A 276 -15.13 5.50 -14.55
CA PRO A 276 -15.23 4.11 -14.13
C PRO A 276 -16.69 3.78 -13.78
N THR A 277 -17.07 2.51 -13.93
CA THR A 277 -18.26 2.00 -13.25
C THR A 277 -17.97 1.82 -11.76
N VAL A 278 -19.01 1.72 -10.94
CA VAL A 278 -18.88 1.45 -9.51
C VAL A 278 -18.19 0.11 -9.22
N PHE A 279 -18.36 -0.88 -10.10
CA PHE A 279 -17.67 -2.17 -10.00
C PHE A 279 -16.17 -2.03 -10.27
N GLU A 280 -15.80 -1.30 -11.31
CA GLU A 280 -14.39 -1.03 -11.64
C GLU A 280 -13.73 -0.22 -10.53
N TRP A 281 -14.41 0.83 -10.05
CA TRP A 281 -13.90 1.66 -8.98
C TRP A 281 -13.71 0.86 -7.68
N GLU A 282 -14.70 0.07 -7.26
CA GLU A 282 -14.60 -0.70 -6.03
C GLU A 282 -13.55 -1.80 -6.13
N LYS A 283 -13.43 -2.44 -7.30
CA LYS A 283 -12.37 -3.41 -7.56
C LYS A 283 -10.99 -2.76 -7.50
N ALA A 284 -10.85 -1.57 -8.06
CA ALA A 284 -9.62 -0.77 -7.99
C ALA A 284 -9.30 -0.29 -6.56
N ALA A 285 -10.32 -0.08 -5.72
CA ALA A 285 -10.16 0.35 -4.34
C ALA A 285 -9.75 -0.82 -3.42
N ARG A 286 -10.52 -1.92 -3.41
CA ARG A 286 -10.40 -2.98 -2.39
C ARG A 286 -10.50 -4.42 -2.92
N ASN A 287 -10.81 -4.61 -4.20
CA ASN A 287 -10.87 -5.93 -4.85
C ASN A 287 -11.71 -6.98 -4.08
N GLY A 288 -12.90 -6.58 -3.61
CA GLY A 288 -13.87 -7.48 -3.00
C GLY A 288 -13.50 -7.93 -1.58
N ALA A 289 -12.46 -7.35 -0.99
CA ALA A 289 -12.09 -7.62 0.38
C ALA A 289 -13.15 -7.04 1.33
N THR A 290 -13.56 -7.83 2.32
CA THR A 290 -14.47 -7.43 3.40
C THR A 290 -13.76 -7.55 4.73
N ALA A 291 -14.10 -6.66 5.66
CA ALA A 291 -13.52 -6.68 6.99
C ALA A 291 -14.29 -7.63 7.92
N PRO A 292 -13.61 -8.45 8.74
CA PRO A 292 -14.25 -9.18 9.83
C PRO A 292 -14.50 -8.28 11.06
N GLY A 293 -15.60 -8.52 11.77
CA GLY A 293 -15.94 -7.85 13.03
C GLY A 293 -16.22 -6.36 12.86
N GLU A 294 -15.71 -5.53 13.79
CA GLU A 294 -15.96 -4.08 13.86
C GLU A 294 -14.99 -3.22 13.00
N GLY A 295 -14.09 -3.85 12.24
CA GLY A 295 -13.14 -3.11 11.39
C GLY A 295 -13.74 -2.73 10.04
N GLN A 296 -13.04 -1.84 9.32
CA GLN A 296 -13.41 -1.41 7.98
C GLN A 296 -12.33 -1.85 6.99
N MET A 297 -12.74 -2.35 5.82
CA MET A 297 -11.79 -2.66 4.76
C MET A 297 -11.49 -1.39 3.98
N MET A 298 -10.27 -0.89 4.13
CA MET A 298 -9.78 0.30 3.43
C MET A 298 -8.97 -0.11 2.20
N PRO A 299 -8.65 0.82 1.27
CA PRO A 299 -7.85 0.49 0.10
C PRO A 299 -6.50 -0.15 0.41
N TRP A 300 -5.87 0.29 1.51
CA TRP A 300 -4.58 -0.22 1.99
C TRP A 300 -4.68 -1.49 2.86
N GLY A 301 -5.90 -2.00 3.11
CA GLY A 301 -6.16 -3.18 3.93
C GLY A 301 -7.10 -2.92 5.11
N TYR A 302 -7.09 -3.83 6.08
CA TYR A 302 -7.96 -3.76 7.24
C TYR A 302 -7.56 -2.59 8.16
N GLY A 303 -8.49 -1.67 8.42
CA GLY A 303 -8.32 -0.55 9.34
C GLY A 303 -9.25 -0.66 10.55
N ARG A 304 -8.71 -0.36 11.74
CA ARG A 304 -9.48 -0.13 12.98
C ARG A 304 -9.47 1.35 13.36
N PRO A 305 -10.45 1.82 14.14
CA PRO A 305 -10.35 3.10 14.82
C PRO A 305 -9.02 3.21 15.59
N GLY A 306 -8.24 4.27 15.31
CA GLY A 306 -6.93 4.49 15.94
C GLY A 306 -5.71 3.99 15.15
N ASP A 307 -5.87 3.27 14.02
CA ASP A 307 -4.77 2.73 13.20
C ASP A 307 -4.07 3.79 12.31
N ALA A 308 -3.96 5.03 12.81
CA ALA A 308 -3.37 6.15 12.09
C ALA A 308 -3.99 6.40 10.70
N THR A 309 -5.30 6.14 10.54
CA THR A 309 -6.00 6.33 9.26
C THR A 309 -5.91 7.76 8.72
N SER A 310 -5.84 8.77 9.60
CA SER A 310 -5.62 10.16 9.19
C SER A 310 -4.28 10.41 8.48
N LEU A 311 -3.32 9.48 8.58
CA LEU A 311 -2.05 9.48 7.85
C LEU A 311 -2.14 8.73 6.51
N ARG A 312 -3.31 8.18 6.16
CA ARG A 312 -3.56 7.37 4.97
C ARG A 312 -4.75 7.83 4.14
N ALA A 313 -5.66 8.60 4.71
CA ALA A 313 -6.81 9.15 4.00
C ALA A 313 -7.22 10.50 4.58
N ASN A 314 -7.92 11.29 3.78
CA ASN A 314 -8.44 12.59 4.16
C ASN A 314 -9.95 12.54 4.41
N PHE A 315 -10.34 12.50 5.68
CA PHE A 315 -11.73 12.57 6.15
C PHE A 315 -11.82 13.54 7.33
N GLY A 316 -12.96 14.21 7.49
CA GLY A 316 -13.22 15.17 8.57
C GLY A 316 -12.21 16.32 8.69
N SER A 317 -11.62 16.78 7.58
CA SER A 317 -10.66 17.89 7.56
C SER A 317 -11.25 19.17 6.95
N SER A 318 -10.47 20.25 6.91
CA SER A 318 -10.93 21.56 6.42
C SER A 318 -10.84 21.74 4.89
N GLY A 319 -10.38 20.73 4.15
CA GLY A 319 -10.28 20.78 2.69
C GLY A 319 -9.59 19.57 2.08
N SER A 320 -9.57 19.51 0.75
CA SER A 320 -8.79 18.51 0.03
C SER A 320 -7.30 18.64 0.33
N GLN A 321 -6.58 17.55 0.06
CA GLN A 321 -5.14 17.43 0.08
C GLN A 321 -4.63 17.20 -1.36
N PRO A 322 -3.33 17.38 -1.62
CA PRO A 322 -2.73 17.02 -2.89
C PRO A 322 -3.06 15.57 -3.30
N VAL A 323 -3.20 15.33 -4.61
CA VAL A 323 -3.60 14.02 -5.16
C VAL A 323 -2.63 12.88 -4.79
N ASP A 324 -1.40 13.22 -4.40
CA ASP A 324 -0.35 12.29 -3.99
C ASP A 324 -0.04 12.28 -2.48
N ALA A 325 -0.90 12.90 -1.64
CA ALA A 325 -0.63 13.16 -0.23
C ALA A 325 -0.45 11.91 0.65
N TYR A 326 -1.09 10.79 0.31
CA TYR A 326 -1.16 9.61 1.17
C TYR A 326 -0.52 8.36 0.53
N PRO A 327 0.82 8.25 0.49
CA PRO A 327 1.50 7.13 -0.15
C PRO A 327 1.26 5.76 0.49
N PHE A 328 0.88 5.72 1.78
CA PHE A 328 0.47 4.49 2.47
C PHE A 328 -1.05 4.27 2.50
N GLY A 329 -1.80 5.18 1.86
CA GLY A 329 -3.24 5.10 1.66
C GLY A 329 -3.66 4.51 0.31
N ILE A 330 -2.69 4.02 -0.47
CA ILE A 330 -2.95 3.50 -1.81
C ILE A 330 -3.70 2.18 -1.75
N SER A 331 -4.47 1.90 -2.82
CA SER A 331 -5.07 0.58 -3.02
C SER A 331 -4.03 -0.50 -3.25
N ILE A 332 -4.46 -1.77 -3.21
CA ILE A 332 -3.60 -2.91 -3.58
C ILE A 332 -3.11 -2.86 -5.04
N TRP A 333 -3.72 -2.01 -5.88
CA TRP A 333 -3.30 -1.78 -7.26
C TRP A 333 -2.46 -0.50 -7.42
N GLY A 334 -2.32 0.30 -6.37
CA GLY A 334 -1.52 1.52 -6.34
C GLY A 334 -2.28 2.81 -6.64
N ALA A 335 -3.62 2.78 -6.67
CA ALA A 335 -4.46 3.97 -6.81
C ALA A 335 -4.50 4.77 -5.50
N TYR A 336 -4.31 6.08 -5.59
CA TYR A 336 -4.32 7.00 -4.45
C TYR A 336 -5.73 7.51 -4.15
N ASN A 337 -5.95 7.94 -2.91
CA ASN A 337 -7.15 8.67 -2.47
C ASN A 337 -8.49 8.01 -2.78
N MET A 338 -8.51 6.71 -3.09
CA MET A 338 -9.76 5.95 -3.25
C MET A 338 -10.63 6.06 -1.99
N ALA A 339 -10.04 6.29 -0.80
CA ALA A 339 -10.77 6.64 0.41
C ALA A 339 -10.56 8.11 0.79
N GLY A 340 -11.64 8.88 0.76
CA GLY A 340 -11.70 10.27 1.20
C GLY A 340 -11.17 11.24 0.14
N ASN A 341 -10.73 12.40 0.60
CA ASN A 341 -10.32 13.53 -0.23
C ASN A 341 -11.47 14.12 -1.05
N VAL A 342 -11.76 13.69 -2.28
CA VAL A 342 -12.99 14.11 -3.00
C VAL A 342 -13.88 12.95 -3.37
N LYS A 343 -15.20 13.22 -3.42
CA LYS A 343 -16.15 12.27 -4.02
C LYS A 343 -15.83 12.12 -5.50
N GLU A 344 -15.76 10.87 -5.96
CA GLU A 344 -15.43 10.55 -7.34
C GLU A 344 -16.68 10.12 -8.12
N TRP A 345 -16.90 10.75 -9.28
CA TRP A 345 -18.01 10.40 -10.17
C TRP A 345 -17.82 9.02 -10.82
N THR A 346 -18.90 8.24 -10.86
CA THR A 346 -18.96 6.97 -11.59
C THR A 346 -19.91 7.07 -12.78
N ALA A 347 -19.76 6.19 -13.76
CA ALA A 347 -20.64 6.13 -14.94
C ALA A 347 -22.06 5.65 -14.62
N ASN A 348 -22.29 5.06 -13.45
CA ASN A 348 -23.56 4.44 -13.10
C ASN A 348 -24.64 5.50 -12.84
N PRO A 349 -25.79 5.44 -13.55
CA PRO A 349 -26.93 6.27 -13.21
C PRO A 349 -27.52 5.83 -11.86
N VAL A 350 -28.01 6.80 -11.09
CA VAL A 350 -28.78 6.58 -9.86
C VAL A 350 -30.04 7.43 -9.89
N GLN A 351 -30.96 7.23 -8.95
CA GLN A 351 -32.14 8.08 -8.85
C GLN A 351 -31.72 9.55 -8.66
N GLY A 352 -32.07 10.41 -9.62
CA GLY A 352 -31.75 11.84 -9.57
C GLY A 352 -30.35 12.24 -10.06
N GLY A 353 -29.57 11.33 -10.66
CA GLY A 353 -28.27 11.69 -11.25
C GLY A 353 -27.36 10.51 -11.50
N TYR A 354 -26.11 10.63 -11.06
CA TYR A 354 -25.05 9.63 -11.23
C TYR A 354 -24.39 9.30 -9.89
N GLY A 355 -23.85 8.08 -9.80
CA GLY A 355 -23.23 7.59 -8.58
C GLY A 355 -21.92 8.31 -8.26
N VAL A 356 -21.68 8.49 -6.96
CA VAL A 356 -20.40 8.99 -6.41
C VAL A 356 -19.87 7.99 -5.38
N THR A 357 -18.55 7.94 -5.22
CA THR A 357 -17.87 6.99 -4.35
C THR A 357 -16.66 7.62 -3.67
N GLY A 358 -15.98 6.86 -2.79
CA GLY A 358 -14.78 7.27 -2.06
C GLY A 358 -15.01 8.15 -0.82
N GLY A 359 -16.05 8.97 -0.84
CA GLY A 359 -16.27 9.99 0.20
C GLY A 359 -15.34 11.19 0.01
N SER A 360 -15.40 12.16 0.91
CA SER A 360 -14.67 13.41 0.81
C SER A 360 -14.07 13.84 2.16
N TRP A 361 -13.25 14.89 2.14
CA TRP A 361 -12.71 15.49 3.34
C TRP A 361 -13.78 15.97 4.33
N GLU A 362 -15.02 16.24 3.89
CA GLU A 362 -16.12 16.68 4.76
C GLU A 362 -16.85 15.51 5.42
N ASP A 363 -16.72 14.33 4.83
CA ASP A 363 -17.42 13.14 5.26
C ASP A 363 -16.70 12.52 6.47
N PRO A 364 -17.42 12.04 7.49
CA PRO A 364 -16.84 11.13 8.46
C PRO A 364 -16.37 9.82 7.81
N ILE A 365 -15.27 9.28 8.32
CA ILE A 365 -14.60 8.07 7.81
C ILE A 365 -15.53 6.85 7.68
N TYR A 366 -16.49 6.68 8.61
CA TYR A 366 -17.40 5.54 8.58
C TYR A 366 -18.37 5.56 7.38
N MET A 367 -18.42 6.65 6.60
CA MET A 367 -19.18 6.72 5.36
C MET A 367 -18.41 6.20 4.14
N TYR A 368 -17.15 5.80 4.30
CA TYR A 368 -16.44 5.08 3.25
C TYR A 368 -17.15 3.73 2.96
N PRO A 369 -17.49 3.42 1.69
CA PRO A 369 -18.41 2.33 1.32
C PRO A 369 -17.82 0.91 1.39
#